data_AF-A0A1C3KYW2-F1
#
_entry.id   AF-A0A1C3KYW2-F1
#
_cell.length_a   1.000
_cell.length_b   1.000
_cell.length_c   1.000
_cell.angle_alpha   90.00
_cell.angle_beta   90.00
_cell.angle_gamma   90.00
#
_symmetry.space_group_name_H-M   'P 1'
#
loop_
_entity.id
_entity.type
_entity.pdbx_description
1 polymer ?
#
loop_
_entity_poly.entity_id
_entity_poly.type
_entity_poly.pdbx_seq_one_letter_code
_entity_poly.pdbx_strand_id
1 'polypeptide(L)'
;MSMFLNILILLDAASVAFLSITFLMINLNEESLLLSKAHRENGKKALVAAILLYAVFLVLLFIYRAYKNKRKLYNNFFMKNRNAPKYVQLSSTYFSASDDYEQYELSKI
;
A
#
# COMPACT_ATOMS: atom_id res chain seq x y z
N MET A 1 -9.52 10.15 5.76
CA MET A 1 -8.38 9.72 4.90
C MET A 1 -8.29 8.21 4.66
N SER A 2 -8.56 7.33 5.64
CA SER A 2 -8.55 5.86 5.44
C SER A 2 -9.65 5.41 4.46
N MET A 3 -10.88 5.91 4.66
CA MET A 3 -12.04 5.54 3.85
C MET A 3 -11.91 5.98 2.38
N PHE A 4 -11.47 7.21 2.13
CA PHE A 4 -11.25 7.73 0.78
C PHE A 4 -10.26 6.86 -0.02
N LEU A 5 -9.14 6.46 0.59
CA LEU A 5 -8.16 5.59 -0.08
C LEU A 5 -8.76 4.22 -0.41
N ASN A 6 -9.56 3.65 0.49
CA ASN A 6 -10.22 2.36 0.25
C ASN A 6 -11.26 2.46 -0.87
N ILE A 7 -12.03 3.56 -0.93
CA ILE A 7 -12.97 3.82 -2.03
C ILE A 7 -12.22 3.94 -3.36
N LEU A 8 -11.08 4.66 -3.36
CA LEU A 8 -10.26 4.82 -4.55
C LEU A 8 -9.72 3.47 -5.06
N ILE A 9 -9.19 2.64 -4.16
CA ILE A 9 -8.72 1.28 -4.49
C ILE A 9 -9.86 0.41 -5.02
N LEU A 10 -11.06 0.51 -4.43
CA LEU A 10 -12.22 -0.26 -4.85
C LEU A 10 -12.68 0.12 -6.27
N LEU A 11 -12.75 1.43 -6.55
CA LEU A 11 -13.20 1.94 -7.84
C LEU A 11 -12.18 1.60 -8.94
N ASP A 12 -10.89 1.73 -8.63
CA ASP A 12 -9.81 1.36 -9.52
C ASP A 12 -9.80 -0.15 -9.83
N ALA A 13 -9.94 -0.99 -8.80
CA ALA A 13 -10.06 -2.44 -8.96
C ALA A 13 -11.29 -2.85 -9.80
N ALA A 14 -12.44 -2.22 -9.56
CA ALA A 14 -13.65 -2.45 -10.36
C ALA A 14 -13.43 -2.05 -11.82
N SER A 15 -12.70 -0.96 -12.07
CA SER A 15 -12.37 -0.49 -13.42
C SER A 15 -11.46 -1.47 -14.16
N VAL A 16 -10.42 -1.99 -13.50
CA VAL A 16 -9.54 -3.03 -14.07
C VAL A 16 -10.33 -4.30 -14.40
N ALA A 17 -11.21 -4.74 -13.49
CA ALA A 17 -12.04 -5.92 -13.71
C ALA A 17 -12.99 -5.74 -14.91
N PHE A 18 -13.67 -4.60 -14.98
CA PHE A 18 -14.56 -4.27 -16.10
C PHE A 18 -13.81 -4.20 -17.43
N LEU A 19 -12.65 -3.55 -17.49
CA LEU A 19 -11.82 -3.50 -18.68
C LEU A 19 -11.31 -4.89 -19.09
N SER A 20 -10.98 -5.75 -18.13
CA SER A 20 -10.55 -7.13 -18.41
C SER A 20 -11.69 -7.99 -18.99
N ILE A 21 -12.91 -7.83 -18.47
CA ILE A 21 -14.09 -8.54 -18.98
C ILE A 21 -14.45 -8.05 -20.39
N THR A 22 -14.42 -6.73 -20.62
CA THR A 22 -14.67 -6.17 -21.96
C THR A 22 -13.60 -6.61 -22.96
N PHE A 23 -12.33 -6.72 -22.57
CA PHE A 23 -11.28 -7.32 -23.40
C PHE A 23 -11.61 -8.76 -23.79
N LEU A 24 -12.05 -9.58 -22.82
CA LEU A 24 -12.42 -10.97 -23.06
C LEU A 24 -13.63 -11.08 -23.98
N MET A 25 -14.68 -10.26 -23.77
CA MET A 25 -15.84 -10.23 -24.66
C MET A 25 -15.44 -9.84 -26.09
N ILE A 26 -14.57 -8.83 -26.25
CA ILE A 26 -14.08 -8.39 -27.57
C ILE A 26 -13.23 -9.48 -28.26
N ASN A 27 -12.56 -10.38 -27.52
CA ASN A 27 -11.75 -11.45 -28.14
C ASN A 27 -12.53 -12.76 -28.36
N LEU A 28 -13.44 -13.12 -27.47
CA LEU A 28 -14.12 -14.41 -27.49
C LEU A 28 -15.49 -14.37 -28.18
N ASN A 29 -16.16 -13.21 -28.18
CA ASN A 29 -17.53 -13.11 -28.67
C ASN A 29 -17.60 -12.12 -29.84
N GLU A 30 -17.57 -12.63 -31.07
CA GLU A 30 -17.66 -11.79 -32.27
C GLU A 30 -19.03 -11.20 -32.52
N GLU A 31 -20.08 -11.82 -31.98
CA GLU A 31 -21.47 -11.50 -32.30
C GLU A 31 -22.13 -10.56 -31.28
N SER A 32 -21.68 -10.53 -30.02
CA SER A 32 -22.32 -9.72 -28.97
C SER A 32 -22.07 -8.21 -29.09
N LEU A 33 -21.07 -7.81 -29.87
CA LEU A 33 -20.69 -6.42 -30.09
C LEU A 33 -20.68 -6.16 -31.59
N LEU A 34 -21.73 -5.50 -32.09
CA LEU A 34 -21.80 -4.95 -33.46
C LEU A 34 -20.75 -3.84 -33.62
N LEU A 35 -19.48 -4.22 -33.69
CA LEU A 35 -18.35 -3.34 -33.96
C LEU A 35 -17.81 -3.62 -35.36
N SER A 36 -17.52 -2.55 -36.10
CA SER A 36 -16.74 -2.67 -37.34
C SER A 36 -15.36 -3.26 -37.03
N LYS A 37 -14.85 -4.13 -37.93
CA LYS A 37 -13.53 -4.78 -37.78
C LYS A 37 -12.40 -3.78 -37.48
N ALA A 38 -12.44 -2.60 -38.12
CA ALA A 38 -11.47 -1.53 -37.89
C ALA A 38 -11.51 -0.96 -36.45
N HIS A 39 -12.70 -0.84 -35.86
CA HIS A 39 -12.87 -0.38 -34.48
C HIS A 39 -12.41 -1.44 -33.48
N ARG A 40 -12.57 -2.73 -33.82
CA ARG A 40 -12.12 -3.84 -32.99
C ARG A 40 -10.59 -3.89 -32.88
N GLU A 41 -9.88 -3.77 -34.00
CA GLU A 41 -8.42 -3.83 -34.00
C GLU A 41 -7.76 -2.61 -33.33
N ASN A 42 -8.24 -1.40 -33.63
CA ASN A 42 -7.74 -0.19 -32.97
C ASN A 42 -8.13 -0.13 -31.50
N GLY A 43 -9.35 -0.56 -31.15
CA GLY A 43 -9.85 -0.59 -29.78
C GLY A 43 -9.07 -1.54 -28.87
N LYS A 44 -8.64 -2.71 -29.38
CA LYS A 44 -7.85 -3.68 -28.60
C LYS A 44 -6.55 -3.07 -28.05
N LYS A 45 -5.81 -2.31 -28.87
CA LYS A 45 -4.54 -1.69 -28.44
C LYS A 45 -4.75 -0.66 -27.33
N ALA A 46 -5.74 0.22 -27.51
CA ALA A 46 -6.09 1.23 -26.51
C ALA A 46 -6.58 0.58 -25.20
N LEU A 47 -7.34 -0.51 -25.30
CA LEU A 47 -7.91 -1.19 -24.15
C LEU A 47 -6.83 -1.94 -23.33
N VAL A 48 -5.86 -2.58 -23.99
CA VAL A 48 -4.70 -3.18 -23.32
C VAL A 48 -3.86 -2.11 -22.60
N ALA A 49 -3.61 -0.98 -23.26
CA ALA A 49 -2.88 0.12 -22.66
C ALA A 49 -3.60 0.69 -21.43
N ALA A 50 -4.94 0.83 -21.49
CA ALA A 50 -5.74 1.27 -20.36
C ALA A 50 -5.65 0.29 -19.17
N ILE A 51 -5.80 -1.03 -19.41
CA ILE A 51 -5.69 -2.06 -18.37
C ILE A 51 -4.32 -1.98 -17.68
N LEU A 52 -3.24 -1.85 -18.44
CA LEU A 52 -1.88 -1.72 -17.88
C LEU A 52 -1.75 -0.48 -17.01
N LEU A 53 -2.27 0.66 -17.47
CA LEU A 53 -2.18 1.93 -16.74
C LEU A 53 -2.94 1.86 -15.41
N TYR A 54 -4.17 1.35 -15.41
CA TYR A 54 -4.94 1.14 -14.19
C TYR A 54 -4.31 0.11 -13.26
N ALA A 55 -3.73 -0.97 -13.79
CA ALA A 55 -3.02 -1.95 -12.97
C ALA A 55 -1.79 -1.35 -12.26
N VAL A 56 -1.00 -0.52 -12.96
CA VAL A 56 0.14 0.19 -12.36
C VAL A 56 -0.33 1.17 -11.30
N PHE A 57 -1.42 1.90 -11.56
CA PHE A 57 -2.00 2.83 -10.59
C PHE A 57 -2.46 2.11 -9.31
N LEU A 58 -3.12 0.96 -9.46
CA LEU A 58 -3.55 0.11 -8.36
C LEU A 58 -2.38 -0.32 -7.48
N VAL A 59 -1.28 -0.76 -8.09
CA VAL A 59 -0.04 -1.12 -7.37
C VAL A 59 0.50 0.07 -6.58
N LEU A 60 0.54 1.27 -7.16
CA LEU A 60 0.97 2.49 -6.46
C LEU A 60 0.07 2.82 -5.26
N LEU A 61 -1.24 2.63 -5.37
CA LEU A 61 -2.17 2.82 -4.26
C LEU A 61 -1.92 1.84 -3.11
N PHE A 62 -1.62 0.58 -3.42
CA PHE A 62 -1.24 -0.41 -2.41
C PHE A 62 0.09 -0.09 -1.75
N ILE A 63 1.10 0.32 -2.52
CA ILE A 63 2.40 0.77 -1.98
C ILE A 63 2.20 1.97 -1.05
N TYR A 64 1.41 2.96 -1.47
CA TYR A 64 1.10 4.13 -0.65
C TYR A 64 0.37 3.75 0.64
N ARG A 65 -0.60 2.82 0.57
CA ARG A 65 -1.28 2.28 1.75
C ARG A 65 -0.30 1.62 2.72
N ALA A 66 0.60 0.79 2.20
CA ALA A 66 1.62 0.09 2.99
C ALA A 66 2.61 1.08 3.64
N TYR A 67 3.08 2.06 2.88
CA TYR A 67 3.98 3.11 3.39
C TYR A 67 3.32 3.90 4.53
N LYS A 68 2.07 4.32 4.35
CA LYS A 68 1.34 5.06 5.38
C LYS A 68 1.11 4.22 6.64
N ASN A 69 0.82 2.94 6.49
CA ASN A 69 0.67 2.02 7.62
C ASN A 69 2.00 1.84 8.37
N LYS A 70 3.11 1.65 7.67
CA LYS A 70 4.45 1.61 8.29
C LYS A 70 4.76 2.90 9.05
N ARG A 71 4.54 4.07 8.44
CA ARG A 71 4.76 5.36 9.11
C ARG A 71 3.93 5.52 10.38
N LYS A 72 2.65 5.09 10.37
CA LYS A 72 1.79 5.10 11.55
C LYS A 72 2.33 4.18 12.65
N LEU A 73 2.82 3.00 12.27
CA LEU A 73 3.43 2.04 13.20
C LEU A 73 4.67 2.65 13.87
N TYR A 74 5.61 3.18 13.09
CA TYR A 74 6.81 3.84 13.60
C TYR A 74 6.47 5.01 14.52
N ASN A 75 5.52 5.88 14.12
CA ASN A 75 5.15 7.03 14.95
C ASN A 75 4.55 6.62 16.30
N ASN A 76 3.75 5.54 16.31
CA ASN A 76 3.21 4.98 17.55
C ASN A 76 4.31 4.38 18.44
N PHE A 77 5.31 3.69 17.88
CA PHE A 77 6.45 3.17 18.65
C PHE A 77 7.30 4.30 19.25
N PHE A 78 7.62 5.34 18.47
CA PHE A 78 8.37 6.50 18.97
C PHE A 78 7.60 7.32 20.01
N MET A 79 6.29 7.52 19.85
CA MET A 79 5.48 8.21 20.87
C MET A 79 5.33 7.39 22.15
N LYS A 80 5.28 6.06 22.07
CA LYS A 80 5.24 5.18 23.25
C LYS A 80 6.51 5.30 24.10
N ASN A 81 7.67 5.50 23.48
CA ASN A 81 8.93 5.74 24.20
C ASN A 81 9.00 7.14 24.84
N ARG A 82 8.30 8.13 24.28
CA ARG A 82 8.23 9.49 24.86
C ARG A 82 7.30 9.57 26.08
N ASN A 83 6.27 8.72 26.13
CA ASN A 83 5.29 8.64 27.22
C ASN A 83 5.55 7.46 28.17
N ALA A 84 6.65 6.73 28.01
CA ALA A 84 7.09 5.79 29.04
C ALA A 84 7.36 6.61 30.33
N PRO A 85 6.90 6.15 31.50
CA PRO A 85 7.19 6.86 32.74
C PRO A 85 8.70 7.04 32.82
N LYS A 86 9.16 8.30 32.92
CA LYS A 86 10.53 8.60 33.34
C LYS A 86 10.66 7.91 34.70
N TYR A 87 11.26 6.72 34.72
CA TYR A 87 11.68 6.10 35.97
C TYR A 87 12.49 7.16 36.70
N VAL A 88 12.04 7.51 37.90
CA VAL A 88 12.66 8.50 38.78
C VAL A 88 14.15 8.15 38.82
N GLN A 89 14.97 8.96 38.15
CA GLN A 89 16.42 8.81 38.18
C GLN A 89 16.84 9.15 39.61
N LEU A 90 17.06 8.10 40.41
CA LEU A 90 17.72 8.21 41.70
C LEU A 90 19.11 8.80 41.46
N SER A 91 19.51 9.74 42.32
CA SER A 91 20.76 10.50 42.23
C SER A 91 22.04 9.64 42.13
N SER A 92 21.96 8.34 42.45
CA SER A 92 23.05 7.38 42.27
C SER A 92 23.36 7.01 40.82
N THR A 93 22.52 7.41 39.85
CA THR A 93 22.73 7.09 38.42
C THR A 93 23.59 8.12 37.66
N TYR A 94 24.05 9.20 38.31
CA TYR A 94 24.84 10.25 37.66
C TYR A 94 26.33 9.90 37.41
N PHE A 95 26.82 8.73 37.84
CA PHE A 95 28.24 8.37 37.77
C PHE A 95 28.57 7.18 36.85
N SER A 96 27.80 6.97 35.79
CA SER A 96 28.26 6.14 34.67
C SER A 96 28.00 6.87 33.35
N ALA A 97 28.93 7.77 33.03
CA ALA A 97 29.03 8.43 31.72
C ALA A 97 30.13 7.79 30.89
N SER A 98 30.12 6.45 30.82
CA SER A 98 30.88 5.65 29.84
C SER A 98 30.51 4.20 30.06
N ASP A 99 29.52 3.71 29.33
CA ASP A 99 29.55 2.39 28.69
C ASP A 99 28.20 2.18 28.00
N ASP A 100 28.20 2.76 26.81
CA ASP A 100 27.33 2.47 25.70
C ASP A 100 27.25 0.93 25.46
N TYR A 101 26.02 0.41 25.41
CA TYR A 101 25.56 -0.82 24.71
C TYR A 101 25.33 -2.19 25.37
N GLU A 102 25.74 -2.57 26.59
CA GLU A 102 25.73 -4.02 26.95
C GLU A 102 25.06 -4.47 28.27
N GLN A 103 23.86 -4.01 28.63
CA GLN A 103 23.23 -4.50 29.88
C GLN A 103 21.74 -4.92 29.85
N TYR A 104 21.17 -5.23 28.68
CA TYR A 104 19.78 -5.71 28.60
C TYR A 104 19.56 -7.12 28.04
N GLU A 105 20.57 -8.00 28.06
CA GLU A 105 20.35 -9.43 27.76
C GLU A 105 20.72 -10.42 28.88
N LEU A 106 21.20 -9.95 30.04
CA LEU A 106 21.63 -10.86 31.12
C LEU A 106 20.59 -11.16 32.21
N SER A 107 19.35 -10.67 32.12
CA SER A 107 18.29 -11.01 33.10
C SER A 107 17.43 -12.21 32.71
N LYS A 108 17.90 -13.06 31.79
CA LYS A 108 17.18 -14.25 31.30
C LYS A 108 17.88 -15.59 31.61
N ILE A 109 18.82 -15.59 32.55
CA ILE A 109 19.36 -16.82 33.15
C ILE A 109 18.94 -16.87 34.61
#